data_AF-A0A6N7PZ64-F1
#
_entry.id   AF-A0A6N7PZ64-F1
#
_cell.length_a   1.000
_cell.length_b   1.000
_cell.length_c   1.000
_cell.angle_alpha   90.00
_cell.angle_beta   90.00
_cell.angle_gamma   90.00
#
_symmetry.space_group_name_H-M   'P 1'
#
loop_
_entity.id
_entity.type
_entity.pdbx_description
1 polymer ?
#
loop_
_entity_poly.entity_id
_entity_poly.type
_entity_poly.pdbx_seq_one_letter_code
_entity_poly.pdbx_strand_id
1 'polypeptide(L)'
;MASCLAVALVASTAVASADVVADGPTRREIREQRKELREERKELREEKKELREDRKAGADKEELRDDKKEIREEKKELREARKELRADLKAKREEKRKELRAKWGETLKRPEARAELQVHARRMARLAQARKVAEADGKKELVARIDKLVEKEKARHQRVMDRLKDKKDPGGAP
;
A
#
# COMPACT_ATOMS: atom_id res chain seq x y z
N MET A 1 30.54 24.01 18.78
CA MET A 1 30.58 22.58 18.44
C MET A 1 29.23 22.23 17.82
N ALA A 2 28.99 22.70 16.59
CA ALA A 2 27.78 22.38 15.83
C ALA A 2 27.93 20.93 15.36
N SER A 3 27.12 20.04 15.93
CA SER A 3 27.15 18.63 15.60
C SER A 3 26.35 18.46 14.31
N CYS A 4 27.01 18.62 13.16
CA CYS A 4 26.48 18.22 11.86
C CYS A 4 26.31 16.69 11.84
N LEU A 5 25.19 16.21 12.38
CA LEU A 5 24.75 14.83 12.23
C LEU A 5 24.14 14.70 10.83
N ALA A 6 25.02 14.55 9.83
CA ALA A 6 24.62 14.09 8.50
C ALA A 6 24.11 12.65 8.65
N VAL A 7 22.79 12.50 8.81
CA VAL A 7 22.13 11.19 8.80
C VAL A 7 22.15 10.70 7.35
N ALA A 8 23.14 9.87 7.04
CA ALA A 8 23.24 9.21 5.75
C ALA A 8 21.95 8.40 5.50
N LEU A 9 21.22 8.79 4.45
CA LEU A 9 20.08 8.06 3.90
C LEU A 9 20.54 6.66 3.48
N VAL A 10 20.37 5.67 4.35
CA VAL A 10 20.60 4.27 3.99
C VAL A 10 19.40 3.78 3.20
N ALA A 11 19.43 4.03 1.88
CA ALA A 11 18.60 3.32 0.93
C ALA A 11 19.03 1.84 0.93
N SER A 12 18.43 1.03 1.81
CA SER A 12 18.62 -0.42 1.82
C SER A 12 18.01 -1.01 0.55
N THR A 13 18.84 -1.19 -0.48
CA THR A 13 18.51 -2.00 -1.65
C THR A 13 18.60 -3.47 -1.27
N ALA A 14 17.46 -4.03 -0.84
CA ALA A 14 17.31 -5.47 -0.70
C ALA A 14 17.29 -6.10 -2.11
N VAL A 15 18.45 -6.60 -2.55
CA VAL A 15 18.54 -7.50 -3.70
C VAL A 15 18.12 -8.89 -3.23
N ALA A 16 16.98 -9.38 -3.74
CA ALA A 16 16.61 -10.78 -3.68
C ALA A 16 16.39 -11.30 -5.11
N SER A 17 17.20 -12.28 -5.47
CA SER A 17 17.20 -12.98 -6.75
C SER A 17 16.05 -13.99 -6.86
N ALA A 18 15.69 -14.27 -8.12
CA ALA A 18 14.97 -15.43 -8.66
C ALA A 18 13.45 -15.29 -8.96
N ASP A 19 13.19 -15.43 -10.27
CA ASP A 19 11.97 -15.86 -10.98
C ASP A 19 10.82 -14.87 -11.24
N VAL A 20 10.36 -14.91 -12.51
CA VAL A 20 9.54 -13.93 -13.25
C VAL A 20 8.07 -13.97 -12.83
N VAL A 21 7.60 -12.93 -12.12
CA VAL A 21 6.27 -12.31 -12.27
C VAL A 21 6.41 -10.83 -11.91
N ALA A 22 5.67 -9.95 -12.57
CA ALA A 22 5.60 -8.52 -12.29
C ALA A 22 5.06 -8.21 -10.88
N ASP A 23 5.83 -8.49 -9.83
CA ASP A 23 5.37 -8.29 -8.46
C ASP A 23 5.87 -6.93 -7.96
N GLY A 24 5.03 -5.90 -8.08
CA GLY A 24 5.25 -4.62 -7.40
C GLY A 24 5.29 -4.80 -5.87
N PRO A 25 5.57 -3.75 -5.08
CA PRO A 25 5.85 -3.88 -3.64
C PRO A 25 4.71 -4.51 -2.83
N THR A 26 5.02 -5.49 -1.99
CA THR A 26 4.02 -6.20 -1.17
C THR A 26 3.28 -5.25 -0.22
N ARG A 27 2.15 -5.70 0.34
CA ARG A 27 1.41 -4.87 1.32
C ARG A 27 2.26 -4.52 2.55
N ARG A 28 3.23 -5.38 2.90
CA ARG A 28 4.16 -5.16 4.01
C ARG A 28 5.16 -4.08 3.64
N GLU A 29 5.81 -4.20 2.49
CA GLU A 29 6.74 -3.18 1.96
C GLU A 29 6.07 -1.82 1.83
N ILE A 30 4.86 -1.74 1.26
CA ILE A 30 4.09 -0.48 1.19
C ILE A 30 3.86 0.14 2.58
N ARG A 31 3.71 -0.69 3.62
CA ARG A 31 3.52 -0.20 5.00
C ARG A 31 4.84 0.31 5.58
N GLU A 32 5.94 -0.39 5.31
CA GLU A 32 7.30 -0.02 5.73
C GLU A 32 7.73 1.28 5.04
N GLN A 33 7.60 1.39 3.71
CA GLN A 33 7.82 2.62 2.95
C GLN A 33 7.00 3.80 3.48
N ARG A 34 5.74 3.59 3.86
CA ARG A 34 4.91 4.64 4.48
C ARG A 34 5.39 5.06 5.86
N LYS A 35 6.02 4.15 6.59
CA LYS A 35 6.59 4.42 7.92
C LYS A 35 7.87 5.24 7.76
N GLU A 36 8.76 4.84 6.86
CA GLU A 36 10.00 5.56 6.50
C GLU A 36 9.68 6.98 6.04
N LEU A 37 8.77 7.16 5.07
CA LEU A 37 8.31 8.49 4.62
C LEU A 37 7.67 9.35 5.73
N ARG A 38 7.23 8.74 6.84
CA ARG A 38 6.71 9.45 8.00
C ARG A 38 7.83 9.85 8.95
N GLU A 39 8.86 9.03 9.09
CA GLU A 39 10.06 9.27 9.89
C GLU A 39 10.91 10.37 9.25
N GLU A 40 11.23 10.27 7.96
CA GLU A 40 11.92 11.32 7.18
C GLU A 40 11.17 12.67 7.27
N ARG A 41 9.83 12.63 7.26
CA ARG A 41 9.04 13.87 7.41
C ARG A 41 9.19 14.50 8.79
N LYS A 42 9.43 13.71 9.84
CA LYS A 42 9.66 14.21 11.20
C LYS A 42 11.06 14.80 11.32
N GLU A 43 12.07 14.12 10.81
CA GLU A 43 13.46 14.60 10.76
C GLU A 43 13.53 15.97 10.04
N LEU A 44 12.94 16.05 8.84
CA LEU A 44 12.79 17.30 8.09
C LEU A 44 11.96 18.40 8.82
N ARG A 45 11.20 18.06 9.85
CA ARG A 45 10.53 19.05 10.71
C ARG A 45 11.42 19.50 11.85
N GLU A 46 12.28 18.63 12.35
CA GLU A 46 13.25 18.88 13.42
C GLU A 46 14.38 19.77 12.89
N GLU A 47 14.98 19.44 11.75
CA GLU A 47 15.98 20.31 11.08
C GLU A 47 15.44 21.72 10.78
N LYS A 48 14.16 21.83 10.42
CA LYS A 48 13.54 23.16 10.23
C LYS A 48 13.37 23.95 11.52
N LYS A 49 13.28 23.28 12.66
CA LYS A 49 13.27 23.95 13.96
C LYS A 49 14.68 24.37 14.32
N GLU A 50 15.67 23.49 14.12
CA GLU A 50 17.10 23.78 14.32
C GLU A 50 17.52 24.99 13.47
N LEU A 51 17.23 24.98 12.17
CA LEU A 51 17.48 26.14 11.29
C LEU A 51 16.80 27.44 11.79
N ARG A 52 15.65 27.35 12.45
CA ARG A 52 14.98 28.54 13.03
C ARG A 52 15.65 29.00 14.31
N GLU A 53 16.19 28.08 15.10
CA GLU A 53 16.93 28.34 16.33
C GLU A 53 18.31 28.91 16.01
N ASP A 54 19.04 28.34 15.06
CA ASP A 54 20.34 28.84 14.59
C ASP A 54 20.22 30.26 14.04
N ARG A 55 19.16 30.52 13.26
CA ARG A 55 18.85 31.87 12.77
C ARG A 55 18.58 32.85 13.92
N LYS A 56 17.99 32.41 15.04
CA LYS A 56 17.77 33.26 16.21
C LYS A 56 19.04 33.46 17.02
N ALA A 57 19.91 32.44 17.07
CA ALA A 57 21.20 32.48 17.75
C ALA A 57 22.24 33.34 17.02
N GLY A 58 21.96 33.74 15.77
CA GLY A 58 22.83 34.60 14.97
C GLY A 58 23.90 33.82 14.20
N ALA A 59 23.62 32.57 13.84
CA ALA A 59 24.49 31.75 13.01
C ALA A 59 24.84 32.42 11.67
N ASP A 60 25.97 32.01 11.09
CA ASP A 60 26.52 32.64 9.91
C ASP A 60 25.60 32.47 8.69
N LYS A 61 25.62 33.49 7.82
CA LYS A 61 24.72 33.52 6.65
C LYS A 61 25.00 32.39 5.66
N GLU A 62 26.24 31.91 5.61
CA GLU A 62 26.68 30.81 4.76
C GLU A 62 26.15 29.47 5.30
N GLU A 63 26.31 29.20 6.59
CA GLU A 63 25.74 28.02 7.27
C GLU A 63 24.22 27.94 7.06
N LEU A 64 23.49 29.02 7.38
CA LEU A 64 22.04 29.11 7.17
C LEU A 64 21.60 28.99 5.71
N ARG A 65 22.51 29.18 4.74
CA ARG A 65 22.23 28.99 3.32
C ARG A 65 22.40 27.53 2.93
N ASP A 66 23.41 26.86 3.46
CA ASP A 66 23.69 25.46 3.16
C ASP A 66 22.64 24.55 3.81
N ASP A 67 22.27 24.77 5.08
CA ASP A 67 21.14 24.07 5.73
C ASP A 67 19.83 24.20 4.93
N LYS A 68 19.58 25.38 4.34
CA LYS A 68 18.40 25.60 3.49
C LYS A 68 18.46 24.82 2.19
N LYS A 69 19.67 24.60 1.63
CA LYS A 69 19.84 23.78 0.44
C LYS A 69 19.60 22.32 0.78
N GLU A 70 20.18 21.82 1.86
CA GLU A 70 20.01 20.44 2.34
C GLU A 70 18.52 20.13 2.59
N ILE A 71 17.84 20.94 3.41
CA ILE A 71 16.39 20.84 3.65
C ILE A 71 15.56 20.92 2.35
N ARG A 72 16.07 21.61 1.32
CA ARG A 72 15.38 21.70 0.02
C ARG A 72 15.60 20.45 -0.82
N GLU A 73 16.77 19.84 -0.75
CA GLU A 73 17.12 18.60 -1.44
C GLU A 73 16.35 17.43 -0.85
N GLU A 74 16.37 17.25 0.46
CA GLU A 74 15.59 16.21 1.16
C GLU A 74 14.08 16.35 0.90
N LYS A 75 13.56 17.58 0.84
CA LYS A 75 12.16 17.82 0.43
C LYS A 75 11.86 17.29 -0.96
N LYS A 76 12.81 17.41 -1.90
CA LYS A 76 12.64 16.89 -3.25
C LYS A 76 12.65 15.37 -3.22
N GLU A 77 13.61 14.76 -2.52
CA GLU A 77 13.71 13.31 -2.37
C GLU A 77 12.42 12.73 -1.76
N LEU A 78 11.96 13.28 -0.63
CA LEU A 78 10.70 12.90 0.00
C LEU A 78 9.49 13.06 -0.94
N ARG A 79 9.52 14.04 -1.85
CA ARG A 79 8.46 14.24 -2.84
C ARG A 79 8.53 13.18 -3.94
N GLU A 80 9.71 12.84 -4.43
CA GLU A 80 9.89 11.79 -5.45
C GLU A 80 9.53 10.41 -4.89
N ALA A 81 10.02 10.04 -3.70
CA ALA A 81 9.66 8.79 -3.04
C ALA A 81 8.13 8.65 -2.83
N ARG A 82 7.43 9.74 -2.50
CA ARG A 82 5.96 9.75 -2.45
C ARG A 82 5.29 9.57 -3.80
N LYS A 83 5.87 10.10 -4.88
CA LYS A 83 5.33 9.92 -6.24
C LYS A 83 5.52 8.48 -6.69
N GLU A 84 6.67 7.89 -6.43
CA GLU A 84 6.96 6.48 -6.73
C GLU A 84 5.98 5.55 -6.01
N LEU A 85 5.83 5.70 -4.69
CA LEU A 85 4.83 4.95 -3.93
C LEU A 85 3.41 5.14 -4.49
N ARG A 86 3.07 6.34 -4.96
CA ARG A 86 1.76 6.60 -5.60
C ARG A 86 1.64 5.90 -6.95
N ALA A 87 2.71 5.87 -7.75
CA ALA A 87 2.74 5.18 -9.03
C ALA A 87 2.58 3.67 -8.83
N ASP A 88 3.28 3.07 -7.88
CA ASP A 88 3.17 1.64 -7.55
C ASP A 88 1.75 1.27 -7.13
N LEU A 89 1.17 2.07 -6.23
CA LEU A 89 -0.22 1.88 -5.80
C LEU A 89 -1.22 2.03 -6.96
N LYS A 90 -0.93 2.90 -7.93
CA LYS A 90 -1.76 3.08 -9.13
C LYS A 90 -1.62 1.86 -10.04
N ALA A 91 -0.41 1.40 -10.32
CA ALA A 91 -0.14 0.23 -11.14
C ALA A 91 -0.86 -1.01 -10.59
N LYS A 92 -0.74 -1.29 -9.28
CA LYS A 92 -1.46 -2.41 -8.64
C LYS A 92 -2.97 -2.32 -8.74
N ARG A 93 -3.53 -1.10 -8.65
CA ARG A 93 -4.97 -0.89 -8.82
C ARG A 93 -5.41 -1.14 -10.26
N GLU A 94 -4.61 -0.71 -11.22
CA GLU A 94 -4.90 -0.90 -12.64
C GLU A 94 -4.80 -2.37 -13.03
N GLU A 95 -3.77 -3.08 -12.57
CA GLU A 95 -3.63 -4.52 -12.74
C GLU A 95 -4.83 -5.28 -12.19
N LYS A 96 -5.19 -5.06 -10.91
CA LYS A 96 -6.37 -5.67 -10.31
C LYS A 96 -7.66 -5.34 -11.06
N ARG A 97 -7.76 -4.12 -11.60
CA ARG A 97 -8.91 -3.72 -12.42
C ARG A 97 -8.92 -4.46 -13.76
N LYS A 98 -7.77 -4.65 -14.40
CA LYS A 98 -7.62 -5.45 -15.63
C LYS A 98 -8.02 -6.90 -15.37
N GLU A 99 -7.55 -7.52 -14.29
CA GLU A 99 -7.94 -8.88 -13.91
C GLU A 99 -9.44 -9.03 -13.69
N LEU A 100 -10.05 -8.12 -12.92
CA LEU A 100 -11.49 -8.15 -12.68
C LEU A 100 -12.28 -7.97 -13.98
N ARG A 101 -11.83 -7.09 -14.87
CA ARG A 101 -12.44 -6.89 -16.19
C ARG A 101 -12.30 -8.13 -17.09
N ALA A 102 -11.15 -8.78 -17.08
CA ALA A 102 -10.93 -10.00 -17.84
C ALA A 102 -11.85 -11.13 -17.35
N LYS A 103 -12.05 -11.26 -16.03
CA LYS A 103 -12.90 -12.30 -15.45
C LYS A 103 -14.40 -12.03 -15.60
N TRP A 104 -14.82 -10.80 -15.36
CA TRP A 104 -16.24 -10.47 -15.16
C TRP A 104 -16.83 -9.51 -16.20
N GLY A 105 -16.00 -8.90 -17.07
CA GLY A 105 -16.46 -8.09 -18.20
C GLY A 105 -17.58 -7.11 -17.85
N GLU A 106 -18.72 -7.28 -18.51
CA GLU A 106 -19.90 -6.43 -18.37
C GLU A 106 -20.65 -6.61 -17.04
N THR A 107 -20.51 -7.75 -16.38
CA THR A 107 -21.13 -8.02 -15.08
C THR A 107 -20.74 -6.96 -14.05
N LEU A 108 -19.53 -6.38 -14.16
CA LEU A 108 -19.07 -5.28 -13.30
C LEU A 108 -19.82 -3.96 -13.47
N LYS A 109 -20.60 -3.76 -14.55
CA LYS A 109 -21.48 -2.60 -14.71
C LYS A 109 -22.64 -2.66 -13.71
N ARG A 110 -23.05 -3.87 -13.29
CA ARG A 110 -24.17 -4.09 -12.38
C ARG A 110 -23.82 -3.71 -10.94
N PRO A 111 -24.71 -2.99 -10.23
CA PRO A 111 -24.47 -2.64 -8.82
C PRO A 111 -24.42 -3.89 -7.93
N GLU A 112 -25.23 -4.91 -8.22
CA GLU A 112 -25.25 -6.20 -7.50
C GLU A 112 -23.88 -6.88 -7.51
N ALA A 113 -23.20 -6.91 -8.66
CA ALA A 113 -21.88 -7.52 -8.79
C ALA A 113 -20.80 -6.75 -8.01
N ARG A 114 -20.87 -5.41 -8.02
CA ARG A 114 -19.95 -4.57 -7.22
C ARG A 114 -20.18 -4.77 -5.73
N ALA A 115 -21.44 -4.87 -5.29
CA ALA A 115 -21.79 -5.15 -3.91
C ALA A 115 -21.26 -6.53 -3.47
N GLU A 116 -21.44 -7.56 -4.30
CA GLU A 116 -20.91 -8.90 -4.01
C GLU A 116 -19.38 -8.90 -3.92
N LEU A 117 -18.67 -8.23 -4.83
CA LEU A 117 -17.21 -8.08 -4.76
C LEU A 117 -16.77 -7.38 -3.47
N GLN A 118 -17.49 -6.35 -3.02
CA GLN A 118 -17.21 -5.67 -1.75
C GLN A 118 -17.45 -6.59 -0.55
N VAL A 119 -18.55 -7.34 -0.54
CA VAL A 119 -18.87 -8.30 0.54
C VAL A 119 -17.81 -9.38 0.61
N HIS A 120 -17.48 -10.00 -0.53
CA HIS A 120 -16.43 -11.01 -0.61
C HIS A 120 -15.09 -10.46 -0.10
N ALA A 121 -14.67 -9.28 -0.57
CA ALA A 121 -13.42 -8.66 -0.13
C ALA A 121 -13.38 -8.42 1.40
N ARG A 122 -14.48 -7.95 1.99
CA ARG A 122 -14.58 -7.73 3.45
C ARG A 122 -14.52 -9.04 4.23
N ARG A 123 -15.22 -10.09 3.76
CA ARG A 123 -15.23 -11.40 4.41
C ARG A 123 -13.87 -12.07 4.32
N MET A 124 -13.23 -12.07 3.16
CA MET A 124 -11.88 -12.57 2.97
C MET A 124 -10.86 -11.83 3.84
N ALA A 125 -10.99 -10.51 3.98
CA ALA A 125 -10.12 -9.74 4.86
C ALA A 125 -10.28 -10.13 6.35
N ARG A 126 -11.51 -10.37 6.80
CA ARG A 126 -11.77 -10.84 8.17
C ARG A 126 -11.23 -12.25 8.41
N LEU A 127 -11.45 -13.17 7.48
CA LEU A 127 -10.92 -14.54 7.56
C LEU A 127 -9.39 -14.54 7.56
N ALA A 128 -8.76 -13.73 6.70
CA ALA A 128 -7.30 -13.59 6.68
C ALA A 128 -6.76 -13.02 8.00
N GLN A 129 -7.44 -12.06 8.60
CA GLN A 129 -7.04 -11.51 9.91
C GLN A 129 -7.23 -12.55 11.02
N ALA A 130 -8.35 -13.27 11.04
CA ALA A 130 -8.60 -14.34 12.00
C ALA A 130 -7.55 -15.45 11.88
N ARG A 131 -7.18 -15.81 10.65
CA ARG A 131 -6.12 -16.80 10.37
C ARG A 131 -4.78 -16.36 10.95
N LYS A 132 -4.37 -15.11 10.71
CA LYS A 132 -3.13 -14.54 11.26
C LYS A 132 -3.09 -14.56 12.78
N VAL A 133 -4.20 -14.22 13.43
CA VAL A 133 -4.30 -14.27 14.90
C VAL A 133 -4.22 -15.71 15.40
N ALA A 134 -4.94 -16.64 14.75
CA ALA A 134 -4.88 -18.05 15.12
C ALA A 134 -3.49 -18.67 14.92
N GLU A 135 -2.75 -18.25 13.88
CA GLU A 135 -1.35 -18.63 13.66
C GLU A 135 -0.43 -18.08 14.75
N ALA A 136 -0.58 -16.80 15.11
CA ALA A 136 0.19 -16.18 16.17
C ALA A 136 -0.05 -16.84 17.54
N ASP A 137 -1.28 -17.31 17.78
CA ASP A 137 -1.67 -18.03 19.00
C ASP A 137 -1.33 -19.54 18.96
N GLY A 138 -0.77 -20.06 17.86
CA GLY A 138 -0.45 -21.49 17.71
C GLY A 138 -1.67 -22.43 17.60
N LYS A 139 -2.87 -21.90 17.33
CA LYS A 139 -4.14 -22.65 17.30
C LYS A 139 -4.36 -23.37 15.96
N LYS A 140 -3.63 -24.47 15.72
CA LYS A 140 -3.61 -25.21 14.44
C LYS A 140 -5.00 -25.67 13.95
N GLU A 141 -5.85 -26.18 14.84
CA GLU A 141 -7.20 -26.61 14.44
C GLU A 141 -8.08 -25.43 13.97
N LEU A 142 -7.93 -24.27 14.63
CA LEU A 142 -8.68 -23.07 14.28
C LEU A 142 -8.23 -22.56 12.91
N VAL A 143 -6.93 -22.60 12.61
CA VAL A 143 -6.39 -22.29 11.27
C VAL A 143 -7.04 -23.19 10.22
N ALA A 144 -7.06 -24.52 10.43
CA ALA A 144 -7.67 -25.45 9.49
C ALA A 144 -9.18 -25.22 9.30
N ARG A 145 -9.91 -24.83 10.35
CA ARG A 145 -11.32 -24.45 10.25
C ARG A 145 -11.50 -23.15 9.45
N ILE A 146 -10.63 -22.16 9.67
CA ILE A 146 -10.65 -20.90 8.92
C ILE A 146 -10.34 -21.13 7.43
N ASP A 147 -9.38 -22.00 7.11
CA ASP A 147 -9.07 -22.35 5.72
C ASP A 147 -10.28 -22.99 5.02
N LYS A 148 -11.02 -23.88 5.70
CA LYS A 148 -12.30 -24.40 5.19
C LYS A 148 -13.35 -23.30 4.98
N LEU A 149 -13.41 -22.29 5.85
CA LEU A 149 -14.32 -21.15 5.67
C LEU A 149 -13.90 -20.26 4.50
N VAL A 150 -12.60 -20.09 4.26
CA VAL A 150 -12.07 -19.38 3.10
C VAL A 150 -12.54 -20.03 1.80
N GLU A 151 -12.40 -21.36 1.69
CA GLU A 151 -12.85 -22.08 0.49
C GLU A 151 -14.38 -21.99 0.30
N LYS A 152 -15.15 -22.09 1.38
CA LYS A 152 -16.60 -21.89 1.32
C LYS A 152 -16.99 -20.48 0.85
N GLU A 153 -16.29 -19.44 1.31
CA GLU A 153 -16.55 -18.06 0.90
C GLU A 153 -16.16 -17.82 -0.57
N LYS A 154 -15.04 -18.40 -1.05
CA LYS A 154 -14.66 -18.39 -2.47
C LYS A 154 -15.72 -19.06 -3.34
N ALA A 155 -16.18 -20.26 -2.96
CA ALA A 155 -17.21 -20.98 -3.69
C ALA A 155 -18.57 -20.25 -3.66
N ARG A 156 -18.91 -19.58 -2.55
CA ARG A 156 -20.10 -18.73 -2.46
C ARG A 156 -19.99 -17.54 -3.40
N HIS A 157 -18.86 -16.83 -3.39
CA HIS A 157 -18.61 -15.68 -4.26
C HIS A 157 -18.72 -16.07 -5.73
N GLN A 158 -18.04 -17.16 -6.13
CA GLN A 158 -18.05 -17.67 -7.49
C GLN A 158 -19.49 -17.95 -7.96
N ARG A 159 -20.26 -18.71 -7.18
CA ARG A 159 -21.67 -19.01 -7.50
C ARG A 159 -22.55 -17.78 -7.66
N VAL A 160 -22.36 -16.75 -6.82
CA VAL A 160 -23.13 -15.51 -6.94
C VAL A 160 -22.72 -14.74 -8.19
N MET A 161 -21.43 -14.64 -8.47
CA MET A 161 -20.94 -13.92 -9.65
C MET A 161 -21.31 -14.61 -10.96
N ASP A 162 -21.29 -15.95 -11.02
CA ASP A 162 -21.73 -16.73 -12.18
C ASP A 162 -23.22 -16.52 -12.44
N ARG A 163 -24.05 -16.58 -11.39
CA ARG A 163 -25.48 -16.24 -11.50
C ARG A 163 -25.70 -14.82 -12.03
N LEU A 164 -24.90 -13.86 -11.54
CA LEU A 164 -24.95 -12.47 -12.01
C LEU A 164 -24.39 -12.28 -13.41
N LYS A 165 -23.58 -13.22 -13.92
CA LYS A 165 -23.12 -13.22 -15.31
C LYS A 165 -24.20 -13.73 -16.25
N ASP A 166 -24.91 -14.78 -15.84
CA ASP A 166 -25.93 -15.44 -16.66
C ASP A 166 -27.28 -14.71 -16.68
N LYS A 167 -27.55 -13.83 -15.70
CA LYS A 167 -28.76 -13.01 -15.67
C LYS A 167 -28.80 -12.13 -16.93
N LYS A 168 -29.71 -12.38 -17.89
CA LYS A 168 -29.95 -11.48 -19.03
C LYS A 168 -30.57 -10.17 -18.53
N ASP A 169 -30.17 -9.04 -19.10
CA ASP A 169 -30.84 -7.77 -18.80
C ASP A 169 -32.28 -7.83 -19.33
N PRO A 170 -33.30 -7.50 -18.54
CA PRO A 170 -34.70 -7.50 -18.99
C PRO A 170 -35.04 -6.35 -19.96
N GLY A 171 -34.05 -5.62 -20.48
CA GLY A 171 -34.25 -4.39 -21.27
C GLY A 171 -33.72 -4.42 -22.70
N GLY A 172 -33.25 -5.56 -23.21
CA GLY A 172 -32.91 -5.72 -24.62
C GLY A 172 -34.13 -6.18 -25.43
N ALA A 173 -35.04 -5.25 -25.73
CA ALA A 173 -35.98 -5.45 -26.85
C ALA A 173 -35.23 -5.21 -28.18
N PRO A 174 -35.56 -5.94 -29.26
CA PRO A 174 -35.02 -5.66 -30.59
C PRO A 174 -35.42 -4.26 -31.08
#